data_AF-A0AAW0AKX2-F1
#
_entry.id   AF-A0AAW0AKX2-F1
#
_cell.length_a   1.000
_cell.length_b   1.000
_cell.length_c   1.000
_cell.angle_alpha   90.00
_cell.angle_beta   90.00
_cell.angle_gamma   90.00
#
_symmetry.space_group_name_H-M   'P 1'
#
loop_
_entity.id
_entity.type
_entity.pdbx_description
1 polymer ?
#
loop_
_entity_poly.entity_id
_entity_poly.type
_entity_poly.pdbx_seq_one_letter_code
_entity_poly.pdbx_strand_id
1 'polypeptide(L)'
;MDLVRNPIVPGDFVLAKLKEYPSWPAMVVFPETLPEQVACARHCAASHAVEFYPDCDFAWVETAQIQFIRARLLEKPNLVNKPETDSKMALSTAEDIFRHPGSFDGEYRECRQNAHQD
;
A
#
# COMPACT_ATOMS: atom_id res chain seq x y z
N MET A 1 7.82 -1.89 -28.42
CA MET A 1 7.10 -2.94 -27.69
C MET A 1 6.57 -2.31 -26.44
N ASP A 2 5.43 -1.65 -26.57
CA ASP A 2 4.73 -0.98 -25.49
C ASP A 2 4.17 -2.07 -24.58
N LEU A 3 4.84 -2.28 -23.44
CA LEU A 3 4.25 -2.98 -22.31
C LEU A 3 3.00 -2.18 -21.97
N VAL A 4 1.84 -2.67 -22.41
CA VAL A 4 0.53 -2.18 -21.96
C VAL A 4 0.60 -2.22 -20.44
N ARG A 5 0.81 -1.06 -19.81
CA ARG A 5 0.78 -0.95 -18.36
C ARG A 5 -0.61 -1.40 -17.97
N ASN A 6 -0.72 -2.54 -17.29
CA ASN A 6 -1.98 -2.98 -16.75
C ASN A 6 -2.52 -1.83 -15.89
N PRO A 7 -3.78 -1.40 -16.05
CA PRO A 7 -4.33 -0.35 -15.22
C PRO A 7 -4.20 -0.77 -13.76
N ILE A 8 -3.73 0.16 -12.93
CA ILE A 8 -3.66 -0.04 -11.48
C ILE A 8 -5.10 0.01 -10.96
N VAL A 9 -5.53 -1.07 -10.31
CA VAL A 9 -6.89 -1.22 -9.78
C VAL A 9 -6.89 -1.50 -8.27
N PRO A 10 -7.98 -1.20 -7.55
CA PRO A 10 -8.11 -1.58 -6.15
C PRO A 10 -7.88 -3.09 -5.94
N GLY A 11 -7.11 -3.44 -4.90
CA GLY A 11 -6.63 -4.79 -4.61
C GLY A 11 -5.23 -5.11 -5.15
N ASP A 12 -4.67 -4.26 -6.01
CA ASP A 12 -3.30 -4.44 -6.49
C ASP A 12 -2.27 -4.11 -5.40
N PHE A 13 -1.29 -5.00 -5.21
CA PHE A 13 -0.16 -4.78 -4.32
C PHE A 13 0.96 -4.05 -5.06
N VAL A 14 1.46 -2.99 -4.44
CA VAL A 14 2.38 -2.05 -5.05
C VAL A 14 3.44 -1.57 -4.08
N LEU A 15 4.59 -1.14 -4.60
CA LEU A 15 5.52 -0.28 -3.89
C LEU A 15 5.14 1.15 -4.22
N ALA A 16 4.59 1.85 -3.25
CA ALA A 16 4.27 3.26 -3.37
C ALA A 16 5.42 4.10 -2.78
N LYS A 17 5.80 5.18 -3.47
CA LYS A 17 6.85 6.09 -3.03
C LYS A 17 6.27 7.46 -2.71
N LEU A 18 6.50 7.95 -1.49
CA LEU A 18 6.23 9.33 -1.10
C LEU A 18 7.51 10.17 -1.22
N LYS A 19 7.38 11.50 -1.29
CA LYS A 19 8.50 12.40 -1.56
C LYS A 19 9.64 12.30 -0.53
N GLU A 20 9.30 12.07 0.74
CA GLU A 20 10.25 12.02 1.86
C GLU A 20 10.49 10.59 2.39
N TYR A 21 9.82 9.59 1.79
CA TYR A 21 9.86 8.21 2.26
C TYR A 21 10.41 7.28 1.17
N PRO A 22 11.06 6.17 1.56
CA PRO A 22 11.44 5.14 0.59
C PRO A 22 10.19 4.53 -0.05
N SER A 23 10.39 3.77 -1.13
CA SER A 23 9.33 2.95 -1.70
C SER A 23 8.90 1.91 -0.67
N TRP A 24 7.61 1.88 -0.35
CA TRP A 24 7.04 1.12 0.75
C TRP A 24 5.89 0.22 0.26
N PRO A 25 5.74 -1.00 0.78
CA PRO A 25 4.66 -1.88 0.40
C PRO A 25 3.31 -1.29 0.78
N ALA A 26 2.41 -1.28 -0.19
CA ALA A 26 1.06 -0.78 -0.07
C ALA A 26 0.11 -1.61 -0.94
N MET A 27 -1.19 -1.49 -0.66
CA MET A 27 -2.25 -2.00 -1.50
C MET A 27 -3.08 -0.83 -2.01
N VAL A 28 -3.48 -0.88 -3.28
CA VAL A 28 -4.41 0.09 -3.85
C VAL A 28 -5.78 -0.18 -3.25
N VAL A 29 -6.40 0.84 -2.68
CA VAL A 29 -7.71 0.75 -2.05
C VAL A 29 -8.72 1.61 -2.79
N PHE A 30 -9.99 1.38 -2.48
CA PHE A 30 -11.05 2.23 -2.97
C PHE A 30 -11.02 3.60 -2.26
N PRO A 31 -11.18 4.73 -2.97
CA PRO A 31 -11.21 6.06 -2.37
C PRO A 31 -12.23 6.21 -1.24
N GLU A 32 -13.38 5.54 -1.35
CA GLU A 32 -14.43 5.52 -0.32
C GLU A 32 -14.01 4.82 0.99
N THR A 33 -12.88 4.11 0.98
CA THR A 33 -12.30 3.48 2.19
C THR A 33 -11.24 4.33 2.85
N LEU A 34 -10.99 5.55 2.36
CA LEU A 34 -10.06 6.47 3.00
C LEU A 34 -10.69 7.15 4.23
N PRO A 35 -9.90 7.44 5.28
CA PRO A 35 -10.29 8.39 6.32
C PRO A 35 -10.64 9.76 5.72
N GLU A 36 -11.56 10.49 6.35
CA GLU A 36 -12.08 11.77 5.83
C GLU A 36 -10.96 12.79 5.58
N GLN A 37 -10.00 12.86 6.50
CA GLN A 37 -8.83 13.73 6.38
C GLN A 37 -8.01 13.44 5.11
N VAL A 38 -7.79 12.16 4.80
CA VAL A 38 -7.01 11.72 3.64
C VAL A 38 -7.84 11.85 2.35
N ALA A 39 -9.13 11.55 2.41
CA ALA A 39 -10.05 11.73 1.28
C ALA A 39 -10.09 13.19 0.80
N CYS A 40 -10.03 14.15 1.74
CA CYS A 40 -9.99 15.58 1.45
C CYS A 40 -8.60 16.11 1.06
N ALA A 41 -7.55 15.31 1.22
CA ALA A 41 -6.19 15.72 0.89
C ALA A 41 -6.04 15.97 -0.63
N ARG A 42 -5.12 16.87 -0.98
CA ARG A 42 -4.87 17.24 -2.37
C ARG A 42 -4.33 16.04 -3.16
N HIS A 43 -5.04 15.68 -4.23
CA HIS A 43 -4.66 14.63 -5.16
C HIS A 43 -4.96 15.07 -6.60
N CYS A 44 -4.48 14.31 -7.60
CA CYS A 44 -4.77 14.55 -9.00
C CYS A 44 -5.49 13.35 -9.63
N ALA A 45 -5.99 13.50 -10.86
CA ALA A 45 -6.69 12.43 -11.57
C ALA A 45 -5.82 11.17 -11.82
N ALA A 46 -4.49 11.30 -11.74
CA ALA A 46 -3.54 10.20 -11.87
C ALA A 46 -3.08 9.64 -10.51
N SER A 47 -3.69 10.08 -9.41
CA SER A 47 -3.43 9.56 -8.07
C SER A 47 -4.30 8.36 -7.76
N HIS A 48 -3.74 7.41 -7.02
CA HIS A 48 -4.44 6.26 -6.47
C HIS A 48 -4.44 6.34 -4.94
N ALA A 49 -5.56 5.95 -4.34
CA ALA A 49 -5.65 5.72 -2.91
C ALA A 49 -4.89 4.44 -2.56
N VAL A 50 -3.96 4.51 -1.62
CA VAL A 50 -3.18 3.35 -1.18
C VAL A 50 -3.17 3.26 0.34
N GLU A 51 -3.10 2.02 0.84
CA GLU A 51 -2.97 1.65 2.24
C GLU A 51 -1.59 1.02 2.45
N PHE A 52 -0.75 1.61 3.31
CA PHE A 52 0.58 1.13 3.62
C PHE A 52 0.56 0.13 4.79
N TYR A 53 1.49 -0.82 4.74
CA TYR A 53 1.65 -1.85 5.77
C TYR A 53 2.86 -1.57 6.66
N PRO A 54 2.86 -1.94 7.95
CA PRO A 54 1.78 -2.57 8.72
C PRO A 54 0.83 -1.57 9.38
N ASP A 55 1.14 -0.27 9.36
CA ASP A 55 0.52 0.74 10.22
C ASP A 55 -0.89 1.20 9.78
N CYS A 56 -1.39 0.70 8.64
CA CYS A 56 -2.66 1.14 8.02
C CYS A 56 -2.68 2.63 7.66
N ASP A 57 -1.52 3.19 7.31
CA ASP A 57 -1.45 4.57 6.83
C ASP A 57 -2.04 4.69 5.42
N PHE A 58 -2.79 5.77 5.18
CA PHE A 58 -3.39 6.03 3.88
C PHE A 58 -2.78 7.25 3.20
N ALA A 59 -2.59 7.16 1.89
CA ALA A 59 -2.20 8.32 1.10
C ALA A 59 -2.73 8.27 -0.33
N TRP A 60 -2.74 9.43 -0.96
CA TRP A 60 -2.84 9.56 -2.41
C TRP A 60 -1.46 9.51 -3.03
N VAL A 61 -1.25 8.58 -3.97
CA VAL A 61 0.05 8.38 -4.63
C VAL A 61 -0.14 8.43 -6.13
N GLU A 62 0.64 9.27 -6.81
CA GLU A 62 0.61 9.36 -8.26
C GLU A 62 1.07 8.06 -8.91
N THR A 63 0.43 7.67 -10.01
CA THR A 63 0.78 6.48 -10.83
C THR A 63 2.29 6.40 -11.12
N ALA A 64 2.96 7.53 -11.34
CA ALA A 64 4.39 7.59 -11.62
C ALA A 64 5.27 7.16 -10.43
N GLN A 65 4.76 7.24 -9.20
CA GLN A 65 5.43 6.83 -7.97
C GLN A 65 4.98 5.45 -7.48
N ILE A 66 4.21 4.73 -8.29
CA ILE A 66 3.73 3.38 -7.99
C ILE A 66 4.48 2.36 -8.85
N GLN A 67 4.98 1.32 -8.22
CA GLN A 67 5.57 0.15 -8.89
C GLN A 67 4.78 -1.10 -8.53
N PHE A 68 4.30 -1.82 -9.54
CA PHE A 68 3.53 -3.04 -9.33
C PHE A 68 4.40 -4.14 -8.72
N ILE A 69 3.94 -4.76 -7.63
CA ILE A 69 4.60 -5.91 -7.01
C ILE A 69 3.78 -7.15 -7.35
N ARG A 70 4.42 -8.13 -7.98
CA ARG A 70 3.83 -9.48 -8.06
C ARG A 70 4.12 -10.22 -6.77
N ALA A 71 3.25 -11.13 -6.36
CA ALA A 71 3.42 -11.98 -5.18
C ALA A 71 4.85 -12.54 -5.00
N ARG A 72 5.45 -13.05 -6.08
CA ARG A 72 6.83 -13.61 -6.07
C ARG A 72 7.92 -12.57 -5.72
N LEU A 73 7.63 -11.29 -5.90
CA LEU A 73 8.57 -10.22 -5.61
C LEU A 73 8.50 -9.79 -4.14
N LEU A 74 7.36 -10.00 -3.44
CA LEU A 74 7.24 -9.75 -1.99
C LEU A 74 8.23 -10.59 -1.17
N GLU A 75 8.64 -11.75 -1.68
CA GLU A 75 9.65 -12.63 -1.07
C GLU A 75 11.07 -12.02 -1.04
N LYS A 76 11.30 -10.88 -1.72
CA LYS A 76 12.63 -10.24 -1.82
C LYS A 76 12.73 -9.04 -0.87
N PRO A 77 13.48 -9.14 0.24
CA PRO A 77 13.61 -8.05 1.22
C PRO A 77 14.34 -6.81 0.68
N ASN A 78 15.10 -6.94 -0.41
CA ASN A 78 15.87 -5.85 -1.02
C ASN A 78 15.02 -4.83 -1.81
N LEU A 79 13.69 -4.94 -1.76
CA LEU A 79 12.78 -4.02 -2.45
C LEU A 79 12.63 -2.67 -1.74
N VAL A 80 12.94 -2.63 -0.46
CA VAL A 80 12.63 -1.50 0.44
C VAL A 80 13.92 -0.94 1.03
N ASN A 81 14.09 0.38 0.93
CA ASN A 81 15.27 1.10 1.42
C ASN A 81 15.02 1.71 2.84
N LYS A 82 14.73 0.88 3.85
CA LYS A 82 14.56 1.26 5.28
C LYS A 82 15.25 0.18 6.17
N PRO A 83 15.46 0.38 7.49
CA PRO A 83 15.82 -0.70 8.42
C PRO A 83 15.12 -2.03 8.11
N GLU A 84 15.90 -3.11 8.15
CA GLU A 84 15.50 -4.45 7.73
C GLU A 84 14.28 -4.96 8.50
N THR A 85 14.16 -4.61 9.79
CA THR A 85 13.08 -5.08 10.66
C THR A 85 11.70 -4.57 10.24
N ASP A 86 11.53 -3.27 10.08
CA ASP A 86 10.26 -2.65 9.67
C ASP A 86 9.85 -3.08 8.26
N SER A 87 10.84 -3.13 7.37
CA SER A 87 10.63 -3.53 5.97
C SER A 87 10.19 -4.98 5.87
N LYS A 88 10.81 -5.86 6.64
CA LYS A 88 10.46 -7.28 6.71
C LYS A 88 9.08 -7.49 7.31
N MET A 89 8.72 -6.72 8.33
CA MET A 89 7.38 -6.77 8.91
C MET A 89 6.32 -6.33 7.88
N ALA A 90 6.50 -5.17 7.25
CA ALA A 90 5.59 -4.65 6.24
C ALA A 90 5.41 -5.61 5.04
N LEU A 91 6.52 -6.18 4.54
CA LEU A 91 6.49 -7.17 3.47
C LEU A 91 5.81 -8.47 3.90
N SER A 92 6.10 -8.96 5.11
CA SER A 92 5.46 -10.16 5.66
C SER A 92 3.96 -9.97 5.85
N THR A 93 3.52 -8.80 6.34
CA THR A 93 2.10 -8.45 6.47
C THR A 93 1.43 -8.40 5.10
N ALA A 94 2.04 -7.72 4.13
CA ALA A 94 1.52 -7.67 2.76
C ALA A 94 1.43 -9.06 2.12
N GLU A 95 2.42 -9.93 2.33
CA GLU A 95 2.42 -11.31 1.85
C GLU A 95 1.32 -12.15 2.49
N ASP A 96 1.14 -12.03 3.82
CA ASP A 96 0.10 -12.79 4.52
C ASP A 96 -1.31 -12.38 4.07
N ILE A 97 -1.57 -11.07 3.94
CA ILE A 97 -2.83 -10.54 3.43
C ILE A 97 -3.06 -10.97 1.98
N PHE A 98 -2.00 -10.97 1.17
CA PHE A 98 -2.07 -11.47 -0.20
C PHE A 98 -2.41 -12.96 -0.25
N ARG A 99 -1.82 -13.78 0.62
CA ARG A 99 -2.02 -15.23 0.66
C ARG A 99 -3.38 -15.61 1.26
N HIS A 100 -3.87 -14.83 2.21
CA HIS A 100 -5.09 -15.08 2.96
C HIS A 100 -6.03 -13.86 2.96
N PRO A 101 -6.65 -13.52 1.82
CA PRO A 101 -7.64 -12.45 1.74
C PRO A 101 -8.86 -12.84 2.58
N GLY A 102 -8.88 -12.47 3.86
CA GLY A 102 -9.92 -12.83 4.83
C GLY A 102 -9.42 -13.33 6.18
N SER A 103 -8.16 -13.81 6.29
CA SER A 103 -7.56 -14.22 7.57
C SER A 103 -6.95 -13.03 8.33
N PHE A 104 -7.61 -11.87 8.24
CA PHE A 104 -7.13 -10.64 8.83
C PHE A 104 -6.99 -10.80 10.35
N ASP A 105 -5.75 -10.85 10.83
CA ASP A 105 -5.43 -10.79 12.26
C ASP A 105 -6.05 -9.53 12.89
N GLY A 106 -6.51 -9.63 14.13
CA GLY A 106 -7.30 -8.59 14.80
C GLY A 106 -6.59 -7.24 14.87
N GLU A 107 -5.27 -7.26 15.04
CA GLU A 107 -4.43 -6.06 15.15
C GLU A 107 -4.50 -5.16 13.90
N TYR A 108 -4.41 -5.74 12.70
CA TYR A 108 -4.44 -4.94 11.46
C TYR A 108 -5.84 -4.33 11.23
N ARG A 109 -6.90 -5.06 11.60
CA ARG A 109 -8.28 -4.53 11.53
C ARG A 109 -8.48 -3.39 12.51
N GLU A 110 -7.88 -3.48 13.69
CA GLU A 110 -7.94 -2.45 14.72
C GLU A 110 -7.18 -1.18 14.28
N CYS A 111 -5.97 -1.32 13.76
CA CYS A 111 -5.21 -0.19 13.19
C CYS A 111 -6.01 0.54 12.10
N ARG A 112 -6.64 -0.21 11.19
CA ARG A 112 -7.50 0.37 10.15
C ARG A 112 -8.73 1.08 10.72
N GLN A 113 -9.38 0.51 11.74
CA GLN A 113 -10.53 1.15 12.40
C GLN A 113 -10.12 2.45 13.10
N ASN A 114 -8.99 2.44 13.81
CA ASN A 114 -8.45 3.60 14.50
C ASN A 114 -8.08 4.72 13.52
N ALA A 115 -7.53 4.37 12.34
CA ALA A 115 -7.20 5.34 11.29
C ALA A 115 -8.41 6.12 10.77
N HIS A 116 -9.63 5.59 10.91
CA HIS A 116 -10.88 6.29 10.54
C HIS A 116 -11.45 7.17 11.65
N GLN A 117 -10.92 7.08 12.88
CA GLN A 117 -11.43 7.80 14.05
C GLN A 117 -10.66 9.09 14.38
N ASP A 118 -9.56 9.38 13.68
CA ASP A 118 -8.77 10.62 13.79
C ASP A 118 -9.16 11.65 12.72
#